data_AF-A0A523V816-F1
#
_entry.id   AF-A0A523V816-F1
#
_cell.length_a   1.000
_cell.length_b   1.000
_cell.length_c   1.000
_cell.angle_alpha   90.00
_cell.angle_beta   90.00
_cell.angle_gamma   90.00
#
_symmetry.space_group_name_H-M   'P 1'
#
loop_
_entity.id
_entity.type
_entity.pdbx_description
1 polymer ?
#
loop_
_entity_poly.entity_id
_entity_poly.type
_entity_poly.pdbx_seq_one_letter_code
_entity_poly.pdbx_strand_id
1 'polypeptide(L)'
;MSGKPLKILFLAAEAVPFAKVGGLADVAGSLPQAVRALGHDVRLMIPRYGTIRSSEHKLKRVGDPFPIPLGRGEAQVHLVKAEAPRGVPAYLIWNEQYFSSRDQVYGFE
;
A
#
# COMPACT_ATOMS: atom_id res chain seq x y z
N MET A 1 -26.16 -17.11 -2.83
CA MET A 1 -25.63 -16.48 -4.06
C MET A 1 -24.13 -16.69 -4.08
N SER A 2 -23.58 -17.42 -5.06
CA SER A 2 -22.13 -17.64 -5.16
C SER A 2 -21.63 -17.07 -6.48
N GLY A 3 -21.39 -15.77 -6.50
CA GLY A 3 -20.65 -15.13 -7.59
C GLY A 3 -19.19 -15.60 -7.56
N LYS A 4 -18.56 -15.72 -8.74
CA LYS A 4 -17.14 -16.07 -8.87
C LYS A 4 -16.27 -15.14 -8.01
N PRO A 5 -15.27 -15.66 -7.27
CA PRO A 5 -14.32 -14.82 -6.55
C PRO A 5 -13.68 -13.76 -7.47
N LEU A 6 -13.80 -12.50 -7.07
CA LEU A 6 -13.18 -11.38 -7.77
C LEU A 6 -11.73 -11.19 -7.30
N LYS A 7 -10.92 -10.57 -8.15
CA LYS A 7 -9.57 -10.08 -7.82
C LYS A 7 -9.63 -8.57 -7.66
N ILE A 8 -9.38 -8.08 -6.45
CA ILE A 8 -9.60 -6.67 -6.08
C ILE A 8 -8.31 -6.10 -5.48
N LEU A 9 -7.85 -4.97 -6.03
CA LEU A 9 -6.76 -4.18 -5.46
C LEU A 9 -7.32 -2.87 -4.91
N PHE A 10 -7.27 -2.70 -3.59
CA PHE A 10 -7.55 -1.42 -2.96
C PHE A 10 -6.30 -0.54 -3.04
N LEU A 11 -6.41 0.60 -3.72
CA LEU A 11 -5.39 1.64 -3.75
C LEU A 11 -5.83 2.80 -2.86
N ALA A 12 -4.95 3.20 -1.94
CA ALA A 12 -5.20 4.32 -1.04
C ALA A 12 -3.92 5.11 -0.76
N ALA A 13 -4.08 6.36 -0.31
CA ALA A 13 -2.96 7.16 0.17
C ALA A 13 -2.51 6.74 1.58
N GLU A 14 -3.42 6.25 2.41
CA GLU A 14 -3.16 5.85 3.79
C GLU A 14 -3.99 4.60 4.14
N ALA A 15 -3.48 3.77 5.06
CA ALA A 15 -4.15 2.57 5.56
C ALA A 15 -3.49 2.09 6.85
N VAL A 16 -4.29 1.79 7.87
CA VAL A 16 -3.77 1.15 9.09
C VAL A 16 -3.32 -0.29 8.81
N PRO A 17 -2.23 -0.77 9.42
CA PRO A 17 -1.39 -0.11 10.42
C PRO A 17 -0.22 0.70 9.84
N PHE A 18 -0.10 0.80 8.52
CA PHE A 18 1.10 1.34 7.89
C PHE A 18 1.19 2.87 7.95
N ALA A 19 0.12 3.56 7.59
CA ALA A 19 0.08 5.02 7.56
C ALA A 19 -1.30 5.51 7.95
N LYS A 20 -1.37 6.45 8.90
CA LYS A 20 -2.62 7.03 9.37
C LYS A 20 -2.45 8.52 9.61
N VAL A 21 -3.22 9.32 8.86
CA VAL A 21 -3.47 10.73 9.14
C VAL A 21 -4.94 10.94 9.49
N GLY A 22 -5.86 10.30 8.75
CA GLY A 22 -7.29 10.52 8.92
C GLY A 22 -8.14 9.25 8.98
N GLY A 23 -9.43 9.43 8.69
CA GLY A 23 -10.43 8.35 8.66
C GLY A 23 -10.35 7.48 7.41
N LEU A 24 -9.72 7.97 6.33
CA LEU A 24 -9.47 7.15 5.13
C LEU A 24 -8.61 5.94 5.50
N ALA A 25 -7.60 6.12 6.35
CA ALA A 25 -6.75 5.03 6.80
C ALA A 25 -7.53 3.89 7.50
N ASP A 26 -8.58 4.24 8.25
CA ASP A 26 -9.41 3.24 8.95
C ASP A 26 -10.27 2.45 7.97
N VAL A 27 -10.84 3.13 6.96
CA VAL A 27 -11.64 2.48 5.92
C VAL A 27 -10.75 1.62 5.02
N ALA A 28 -9.63 2.16 4.55
CA ALA A 28 -8.67 1.45 3.71
C ALA A 28 -7.98 0.30 4.45
N GLY A 29 -7.87 0.37 5.77
CA GLY A 29 -7.43 -0.75 6.60
C GLY A 29 -8.50 -1.84 6.76
N SER A 30 -9.74 -1.47 7.08
CA SER A 30 -10.80 -2.41 7.49
C SER A 30 -11.61 -3.00 6.33
N LEU A 31 -11.96 -2.21 5.31
CA LEU A 31 -12.81 -2.65 4.21
C LEU A 31 -12.18 -3.78 3.38
N PRO A 32 -10.88 -3.78 3.02
CA PRO A 32 -10.28 -4.89 2.30
C PRO A 32 -10.39 -6.23 3.07
N GLN A 33 -10.32 -6.17 4.40
CA GLN A 33 -10.46 -7.34 5.27
C GLN A 33 -11.89 -7.89 5.21
N ALA A 34 -12.89 -7.01 5.27
CA ALA A 34 -14.29 -7.39 5.16
C ALA A 34 -14.61 -8.00 3.78
N VAL A 35 -14.15 -7.38 2.69
CA VAL A 35 -14.35 -7.88 1.32
C VAL A 35 -13.64 -9.22 1.11
N ARG A 36 -12.45 -9.42 1.69
CA ARG A 36 -11.76 -10.72 1.68
C ARG A 36 -12.55 -11.81 2.40
N ALA A 37 -13.18 -11.48 3.54
CA ALA A 37 -14.01 -12.42 4.29
C ALA A 37 -15.25 -12.89 3.51
N LEU A 38 -15.69 -12.14 2.48
CA LEU A 38 -16.75 -12.54 1.55
C LEU A 38 -16.26 -13.54 0.47
N GLY A 39 -15.00 -13.97 0.52
CA GLY A 39 -14.44 -14.98 -0.39
C GLY A 39 -13.74 -14.43 -1.63
N HIS A 40 -13.37 -13.15 -1.64
CA HIS A 40 -12.66 -12.51 -2.76
C HIS A 40 -11.12 -12.50 -2.55
N ASP A 41 -10.36 -12.50 -3.65
CA ASP A 41 -8.91 -12.29 -3.61
C ASP A 41 -8.62 -10.78 -3.54
N VAL A 42 -8.38 -10.30 -2.33
CA VAL A 42 -8.21 -8.87 -2.04
C VAL A 42 -6.79 -8.55 -1.62
N ARG A 43 -6.26 -7.44 -2.15
CA ARG A 43 -4.96 -6.87 -1.82
C ARG A 43 -5.09 -5.39 -1.50
N LEU A 44 -4.16 -4.87 -0.70
CA LEU A 44 -4.03 -3.45 -0.39
C LEU A 44 -2.74 -2.90 -1.02
N MET A 45 -2.79 -1.68 -1.54
CA MET A 45 -1.62 -0.96 -2.01
C MET A 45 -1.66 0.51 -1.56
N ILE A 46 -0.55 0.95 -0.98
CA ILE A 46 -0.33 2.33 -0.56
C ILE A 46 1.12 2.75 -0.87
N PRO A 47 1.48 4.03 -0.81
CA PRO A 47 2.88 4.43 -0.85
C PRO A 47 3.66 3.98 0.38
N ARG A 48 4.96 3.71 0.21
CA ARG A 48 5.90 3.41 1.28
C ARG A 48 6.49 4.71 1.84
N TYR A 49 5.75 5.39 2.71
CA TYR A 49 6.25 6.60 3.38
C TYR A 49 7.50 6.33 4.24
N GLY A 50 8.30 7.37 4.45
CA GLY A 50 9.50 7.30 5.31
C GLY A 50 9.19 6.83 6.74
N THR A 51 7.99 7.15 7.24
CA THR A 51 7.48 6.74 8.55
C THR A 51 7.23 5.24 8.70
N ILE A 52 7.12 4.48 7.60
CA ILE A 52 6.86 3.04 7.65
C ILE A 52 8.17 2.28 7.89
N ARG A 53 8.35 1.78 9.10
CA ARG A 53 9.58 1.09 9.51
C ARG A 53 9.57 -0.39 9.15
N SER A 54 10.67 -0.87 8.58
CA SER A 54 10.83 -2.28 8.20
C SER A 54 10.76 -3.25 9.39
N SER A 55 11.20 -2.80 10.57
CA SER A 55 11.17 -3.55 11.83
C SER A 55 9.75 -3.90 12.30
N GLU A 56 8.76 -3.09 11.93
CA GLU A 56 7.38 -3.24 12.41
C GLU A 56 6.52 -4.11 11.48
N HIS A 57 6.84 -4.13 10.18
CA HIS A 57 5.94 -4.70 9.15
C HIS A 57 6.53 -5.85 8.32
N LYS A 58 7.71 -6.37 8.68
CA LYS A 58 8.38 -7.50 7.98
C LYS A 58 8.43 -7.29 6.46
N LEU A 59 8.83 -6.09 6.06
CA LEU A 59 8.86 -5.64 4.68
C LEU A 59 9.80 -6.51 3.83
N LYS A 60 9.33 -6.99 2.66
CA LYS A 60 10.11 -7.79 1.71
C LYS A 60 10.07 -7.17 0.32
N ARG A 61 11.22 -6.95 -0.31
CA ARG A 61 11.26 -6.49 -1.71
C ARG A 61 10.61 -7.53 -2.64
N VAL A 62 9.93 -7.05 -3.67
CA VAL A 62 9.28 -7.87 -4.69
C VAL A 62 9.86 -7.50 -6.04
N GLY A 63 10.59 -8.43 -6.64
CA GLY A 63 11.23 -8.23 -7.93
C GLY A 63 12.28 -7.12 -7.94
N ASP A 64 12.74 -6.82 -9.14
CA ASP A 64 13.66 -5.72 -9.41
C ASP A 64 12.90 -4.39 -9.54
N PRO A 65 13.58 -3.25 -9.33
CA PRO A 65 13.00 -1.94 -9.60
C PRO A 65 12.63 -1.82 -11.09
N PHE A 66 11.58 -1.06 -11.39
CA PHE A 66 11.14 -0.84 -12.77
C PHE A 66 10.82 0.64 -13.03
N PRO A 67 11.09 1.14 -14.26
CA PRO A 67 10.73 2.50 -14.63
C PRO A 67 9.22 2.63 -14.82
N ILE A 68 8.68 3.79 -14.42
CA ILE A 68 7.34 4.24 -14.79
C ILE A 68 7.43 5.62 -15.47
N PRO A 69 6.56 5.92 -16.45
CA PRO A 69 6.44 7.27 -16.98
C PRO A 69 5.94 8.22 -15.87
N LEU A 70 6.60 9.37 -15.72
CA LEU A 70 6.20 10.41 -14.77
C LEU A 70 6.52 11.81 -15.30
N GLY A 71 5.47 12.57 -15.61
CA GLY A 71 5.63 13.89 -16.23
C GLY A 71 6.33 13.78 -17.59
N ARG A 72 7.48 14.45 -17.72
CA ARG A 72 8.31 14.43 -18.95
C ARG A 72 9.43 13.39 -18.92
N GLY A 73 9.55 12.60 -17.86
CA GLY A 73 10.62 11.62 -17.69
C GLY A 73 10.12 10.29 -17.14
N GLU A 74 11.02 9.55 -16.52
CA GLU A 74 10.72 8.28 -15.86
C GLU A 74 11.15 8.33 -14.39
N ALA A 75 10.43 7.58 -13.55
CA ALA A 75 10.79 7.34 -12.17
C ALA A 75 11.04 5.84 -11.95
N GLN A 76 12.11 5.49 -11.25
CA GLN A 76 12.33 4.11 -10.80
C GLN A 76 11.47 3.83 -9.57
N VAL A 77 10.72 2.74 -9.61
CA VAL A 77 9.83 2.33 -8.53
C VAL A 77 10.21 0.95 -8.03
N HIS A 78 10.17 0.78 -6.72
CA HIS A 78 10.36 -0.48 -6.04
C HIS A 78 9.04 -0.95 -5.45
N LEU A 79 8.79 -2.26 -5.46
CA LEU A 79 7.64 -2.83 -4.79
C LEU A 79 8.09 -3.56 -3.52
N VAL A 80 7.41 -3.29 -2.41
CA VAL A 80 7.66 -3.93 -1.13
C VAL A 80 6.39 -4.63 -0.67
N LYS A 81 6.47 -5.91 -0.33
CA LYS A 81 5.35 -6.67 0.23
C LYS A 81 5.37 -6.61 1.76
N ALA A 82 4.18 -6.49 2.31
CA ALA A 82 3.88 -6.61 3.73
C ALA A 82 2.58 -7.41 3.91
N GLU A 83 2.15 -7.57 5.17
CA GLU A 83 0.87 -8.17 5.51
C GLU A 83 0.06 -7.19 6.35
N ALA A 84 -1.14 -6.85 5.88
CA ALA A 84 -2.14 -6.12 6.65
C ALA A 84 -2.92 -7.08 7.56
N PRO A 85 -3.64 -6.57 8.59
CA PRO A 85 -4.37 -7.40 9.53
C PRO A 85 -5.33 -8.37 8.83
N ARG A 86 -5.58 -9.52 9.46
CA ARG A 86 -6.37 -10.64 8.91
C ARG A 86 -5.81 -11.20 7.59
N GLY A 87 -4.48 -11.14 7.41
CA GLY A 87 -3.77 -11.80 6.32
C GLY A 87 -4.01 -11.19 4.94
N VAL A 88 -4.41 -9.91 4.87
CA VAL A 88 -4.56 -9.21 3.59
C VAL A 88 -3.16 -8.89 3.05
N PRO A 89 -2.77 -9.39 1.86
CA PRO A 89 -1.48 -9.04 1.27
C PRO A 89 -1.45 -7.53 0.97
N ALA A 90 -0.40 -6.86 1.42
CA ALA A 90 -0.19 -5.44 1.19
C ALA A 90 1.06 -5.21 0.33
N TYR A 91 0.99 -4.24 -0.58
CA TYR A 91 2.10 -3.80 -1.41
C TYR A 91 2.35 -2.31 -1.19
N LEU A 92 3.57 -1.96 -0.81
CA LEU A 92 4.00 -0.59 -0.61
C LEU A 92 4.84 -0.16 -1.82
N ILE A 93 4.36 0.87 -2.52
CA ILE A 93 5.08 1.48 -3.63
C ILE A 93 6.16 2.37 -3.05
N TRP A 94 7.41 2.04 -3.32
CA TRP A 94 8.55 2.80 -2.82
C TRP A 94 9.26 3.53 -3.95
N ASN A 95 9.46 4.82 -3.74
CA ASN A 95 10.31 5.67 -4.55
C ASN A 95 11.03 6.65 -3.59
N GLU A 96 12.34 6.77 -3.74
CA GLU A 96 13.17 7.59 -2.84
C GLU A 96 12.79 9.07 -2.89
N GLN A 97 12.53 9.61 -4.08
CA GLN A 97 12.24 11.02 -4.31
C GLN A 97 10.84 11.43 -3.83
N TYR A 98 9.82 10.59 -4.03
CA TYR A 98 8.43 10.99 -3.82
C TYR A 98 7.85 10.61 -2.46
N PHE A 99 8.28 9.50 -1.86
CA PHE A 99 7.63 8.96 -0.65
C PHE A 99 8.58 8.81 0.54
N SER A 100 9.88 8.69 0.32
CA SER A 100 10.81 8.24 1.35
C SER A 100 11.36 9.37 2.21
N SER A 101 11.54 10.55 1.61
CA SER A 101 11.94 11.79 2.30
C SER A 101 10.78 12.48 3.01
N ARG A 102 9.57 11.93 2.90
CA ARG A 102 8.37 12.55 3.48
C ARG A 102 8.11 12.02 4.88
N ASP A 103 8.17 12.92 5.85
CA ASP A 103 7.71 12.67 7.23
C ASP A 103 6.18 12.71 7.34
N GLN A 104 5.49 13.29 6.34
CA GLN A 104 4.04 13.46 6.30
C GLN A 104 3.41 12.87 5.03
N VAL A 105 2.25 12.23 5.21
CA VAL A 105 1.47 11.66 4.09
C VAL A 105 0.87 12.76 3.21
N TYR A 106 0.40 13.85 3.82
CA TYR A 106 -0.19 15.02 3.14
C TYR A 106 0.60 16.30 3.43
N GLY A 107 0.43 17.32 2.59
CA GLY A 107 1.06 18.63 2.76
C GLY A 107 2.47 18.75 2.14
N PHE A 108 2.88 19.95 1.78
CA PHE A 108 4.22 20.27 1.28
C PHE A 108 4.73 21.46 2.10
N GLU A 109 4.99 21.24 3.38
CA GLU A 109 5.74 22.21 4.19
C GLU A 109 7.24 21.96 4.04
#